data_AF-A0A7S2TUH1-F1
#
_entry.id   AF-A0A7S2TUH1-F1
#
_cell.length_a   1.000
_cell.length_b   1.000
_cell.length_c   1.000
_cell.angle_alpha   90.00
_cell.angle_beta   90.00
_cell.angle_gamma   90.00
#
_symmetry.space_group_name_H-M   'P 1'
#
loop_
_entity.id
_entity.type
_entity.pdbx_description
1 polymer ?
#
loop_
_entity_poly.entity_id
_entity_poly.type
_entity_poly.pdbx_seq_one_letter_code
_entity_poly.pdbx_strand_id
1 'polypeptide(L)'
;ITHQGDILSPAPLTNFDKGCNMAAVMNEMGFSHICLGNHEFDLSLDDLKKRLTYMKKAGKIIATNVKFGNEELSSYNCVKYDITELPGGIKIGWLGLLTAETVSLLKAGGLYGKYQGLEVSDPIEAAKACFEELKEK
;
A
#
# COMPACT_ATOMS: atom_id res chain seq x y z
N ILE A 1 -0.66 15.51 4.20
CA ILE A 1 0.46 14.86 4.93
C ILE A 1 0.55 13.44 4.42
N THR A 2 1.74 12.94 4.12
CA THR A 2 1.92 11.58 3.56
C THR A 2 2.64 10.66 4.55
N HIS A 3 2.41 9.35 4.43
CA HIS A 3 3.18 8.31 5.14
C HIS A 3 3.75 7.31 4.13
N GLN A 4 5.02 6.91 4.29
CA GLN A 4 5.78 6.15 3.29
C GLN A 4 5.73 4.62 3.48
N GLY A 5 4.72 4.09 4.19
CA GLY A 5 4.61 2.65 4.52
C GLY A 5 5.27 2.23 5.83
N ASP A 6 5.37 0.92 6.05
CA ASP A 6 5.86 0.27 7.28
C ASP A 6 5.13 0.77 8.53
N ILE A 7 3.81 0.71 8.45
CA ILE A 7 2.87 1.17 9.47
C ILE A 7 2.46 0.00 10.36
N LEU A 8 2.05 -1.12 9.77
CA LEU A 8 1.39 -2.20 10.52
C LEU A 8 2.37 -3.07 11.31
N SER A 9 3.65 -3.08 10.96
CA SER A 9 4.74 -3.93 11.50
C SER A 9 6.07 -3.15 11.33
N PRO A 10 7.18 -3.42 12.04
CA PRO A 10 7.51 -4.58 12.89
C PRO A 10 7.41 -4.35 14.41
N ALA A 11 6.58 -3.40 14.85
CA ALA A 11 6.40 -3.16 16.28
C ALA A 11 6.03 -4.48 17.01
N PRO A 12 6.64 -4.78 18.19
CA PRO A 12 6.34 -6.02 18.91
C PRO A 12 4.85 -6.24 19.18
N LEU A 13 4.08 -5.15 19.35
CA LEU A 13 2.64 -5.17 19.55
C LEU A 13 1.89 -5.82 18.38
N THR A 14 2.37 -5.65 17.15
CA THR A 14 1.80 -6.24 15.93
C THR A 14 1.71 -7.76 16.02
N ASN A 15 2.63 -8.43 16.74
CA ASN A 15 2.56 -9.87 16.92
C ASN A 15 1.30 -10.29 17.69
N PHE A 16 0.78 -9.44 18.57
CA PHE A 16 -0.39 -9.69 19.40
C PHE A 16 -1.69 -9.24 18.74
N ASP A 17 -1.72 -8.05 18.13
CA ASP A 17 -2.96 -7.43 17.64
C ASP A 17 -3.07 -7.39 16.09
N LYS A 18 -2.03 -7.84 15.39
CA LYS A 18 -1.93 -7.81 13.92
C LYS A 18 -2.16 -6.40 13.36
N GLY A 19 -1.62 -5.38 14.01
CA GLY A 19 -1.68 -3.99 13.56
C GLY A 19 -3.04 -3.31 13.80
N CYS A 20 -3.95 -3.91 14.57
CA CYS A 20 -5.26 -3.31 14.89
C CYS A 20 -5.13 -1.93 15.51
N ASN A 21 -4.32 -1.78 16.56
CA ASN A 21 -4.21 -0.51 17.26
C ASN A 21 -3.54 0.56 16.39
N MET A 22 -2.52 0.18 15.62
CA MET A 22 -1.90 1.13 14.70
C MET A 22 -2.88 1.58 13.62
N ALA A 23 -3.64 0.68 13.01
CA ALA A 23 -4.66 1.04 12.03
C ALA A 23 -5.72 2.01 12.61
N ALA A 24 -6.07 1.86 13.90
CA ALA A 24 -6.95 2.79 14.60
C ALA A 24 -6.30 4.17 14.78
N VAL A 25 -5.03 4.24 15.17
CA VAL A 25 -4.28 5.51 15.25
C VAL A 25 -4.21 6.19 13.89
N MET A 26 -3.86 5.45 12.83
CA MET A 26 -3.73 5.99 11.48
C MET A 26 -5.02 6.66 10.98
N ASN A 27 -6.18 6.11 11.34
CA ASN A 27 -7.49 6.68 11.02
C ASN A 27 -7.72 8.07 11.64
N GLU A 28 -7.00 8.43 12.71
CA GLU A 28 -7.14 9.71 13.42
C GLU A 28 -6.01 10.71 13.10
N MET A 29 -4.96 10.28 12.39
CA MET A 29 -3.78 11.11 12.11
C MET A 29 -3.97 12.11 10.96
N GLY A 30 -4.99 11.94 10.12
CA GLY A 30 -5.30 12.87 9.02
C GLY A 30 -4.30 12.83 7.86
N PHE A 31 -3.78 11.65 7.49
CA PHE A 31 -2.97 11.54 6.27
C PHE A 31 -3.84 11.68 5.01
N SER A 32 -3.25 12.23 3.96
CA SER A 32 -3.87 12.31 2.64
C SER A 32 -3.58 11.05 1.82
N HIS A 33 -2.32 10.59 1.85
CA HIS A 33 -1.83 9.47 1.07
C HIS A 33 -0.87 8.61 1.89
N ILE A 34 -0.97 7.30 1.70
CA ILE A 34 -0.16 6.30 2.41
C ILE A 34 0.40 5.32 1.38
N CYS A 35 1.69 5.01 1.44
CA CYS A 35 2.29 3.92 0.67
C CYS A 35 2.24 2.60 1.45
N LEU A 36 2.37 1.48 0.76
CA LEU A 36 2.73 0.21 1.39
C LEU A 36 4.25 0.11 1.52
N GLY A 37 4.71 -0.38 2.65
CA GLY A 37 6.08 -0.85 2.88
C GLY A 37 6.14 -2.38 2.92
N ASN A 38 7.35 -2.93 3.01
CA ASN A 38 7.52 -4.38 3.00
C ASN A 38 7.03 -5.02 4.30
N HIS A 39 7.00 -4.28 5.41
CA HIS A 39 6.56 -4.81 6.70
C HIS A 39 5.04 -4.96 6.80
N GLU A 40 4.25 -4.30 5.96
CA GLU A 40 2.82 -4.62 5.81
C GLU A 40 2.59 -6.12 5.50
N PHE A 41 3.54 -6.75 4.83
CA PHE A 41 3.46 -8.14 4.40
C PHE A 41 3.95 -9.16 5.45
N ASP A 42 4.38 -8.70 6.63
CA ASP A 42 4.64 -9.58 7.78
C ASP A 42 3.33 -10.20 8.33
N LEU A 43 2.20 -9.52 8.08
CA LEU A 43 0.88 -10.02 8.41
C LEU A 43 0.50 -11.19 7.50
N SER A 44 -0.63 -11.85 7.76
CA SER A 44 -1.26 -12.69 6.73
C SER A 44 -1.91 -11.79 5.66
N LEU A 45 -2.06 -12.29 4.43
CA LEU A 45 -2.77 -11.53 3.38
C LEU A 45 -4.19 -11.13 3.82
N ASP A 46 -4.89 -12.01 4.53
CA ASP A 46 -6.23 -11.74 5.05
C ASP A 46 -6.22 -10.63 6.12
N ASP A 47 -5.24 -10.63 7.03
CA ASP A 47 -5.12 -9.59 8.03
C ASP A 47 -4.74 -8.26 7.40
N LEU A 48 -3.78 -8.25 6.48
CA LEU A 48 -3.40 -7.06 5.72
C LEU A 48 -4.64 -6.46 5.02
N LYS A 49 -5.37 -7.25 4.23
CA LYS A 49 -6.60 -6.82 3.56
C LYS A 49 -7.63 -6.24 4.54
N LYS A 50 -7.82 -6.88 5.70
CA LYS A 50 -8.71 -6.36 6.76
C LYS A 50 -8.23 -5.01 7.30
N ARG A 51 -6.92 -4.83 7.53
CA ARG A 51 -6.36 -3.56 8.03
C ARG A 51 -6.45 -2.45 6.99
N LEU A 52 -6.10 -2.73 5.74
CA LEU A 52 -6.23 -1.75 4.65
C LEU A 52 -7.69 -1.31 4.51
N THR A 53 -8.63 -2.25 4.52
CA THR A 53 -10.08 -1.96 4.48
C THR A 53 -10.55 -1.15 5.70
N TYR A 54 -9.98 -1.38 6.88
CA TYR A 54 -10.32 -0.63 8.09
C TYR A 54 -9.75 0.79 8.07
N MET A 55 -8.60 1.00 7.42
CA MET A 55 -7.90 2.30 7.32
C MET A 55 -8.53 3.29 6.31
N LYS A 56 -9.83 3.15 6.00
CA LYS A 56 -10.54 4.04 5.06
C LYS A 56 -10.54 5.52 5.45
N LYS A 57 -10.40 5.83 6.74
CA LYS A 57 -10.31 7.22 7.23
C LYS A 57 -8.88 7.74 7.30
N ALA A 58 -7.89 6.85 7.28
CA ALA A 58 -6.49 7.21 7.42
C ALA A 58 -5.93 7.97 6.21
N GLY A 59 -6.56 7.82 5.04
CA GLY A 59 -6.12 8.39 3.77
C GLY A 59 -6.23 7.38 2.63
N LYS A 60 -5.88 7.81 1.42
CA LYS A 60 -5.82 6.92 0.25
C LYS A 60 -4.53 6.10 0.29
N ILE A 61 -4.64 4.79 0.28
CA ILE A 61 -3.46 3.92 0.22
C ILE A 61 -3.11 3.70 -1.26
N ILE A 62 -1.88 4.04 -1.65
CA ILE A 62 -1.43 3.94 -3.04
C ILE A 62 -0.40 2.82 -3.17
N ALA A 63 -0.67 1.90 -4.11
CA ALA A 63 0.16 0.74 -4.39
C ALA A 63 0.27 0.55 -5.91
N THR A 64 1.13 1.35 -6.54
CA THR A 64 1.26 1.46 -8.00
C THR A 64 1.83 0.20 -8.65
N ASN A 65 2.76 -0.47 -7.97
CA ASN A 65 3.47 -1.65 -8.48
C ASN A 65 3.06 -2.94 -7.77
N VAL A 66 1.89 -2.99 -7.11
CA VAL A 66 1.42 -4.15 -6.34
C VAL A 66 0.12 -4.69 -6.92
N LYS A 67 -0.01 -6.01 -7.01
CA LYS A 67 -1.28 -6.69 -7.28
C LYS A 67 -1.53 -7.82 -6.29
N PHE A 68 -2.79 -7.98 -5.89
CA PHE A 68 -3.26 -9.11 -5.08
C PHE A 68 -3.99 -10.11 -5.98
N GLY A 69 -3.24 -10.84 -6.81
CA GLY A 69 -3.79 -11.76 -7.80
C GLY A 69 -4.72 -11.05 -8.78
N ASN A 70 -5.91 -11.61 -8.98
CA ASN A 70 -6.94 -11.06 -9.85
C ASN A 70 -7.89 -10.07 -9.13
N GLU A 71 -7.60 -9.72 -7.88
CA GLU A 71 -8.47 -8.87 -7.08
C GLU A 71 -8.18 -7.39 -7.30
N GLU A 72 -9.22 -6.57 -7.39
CA GLU A 72 -9.06 -5.13 -7.50
C GLU A 72 -8.58 -4.52 -6.18
N LEU A 73 -7.52 -3.71 -6.23
CA LEU A 73 -6.97 -3.00 -5.07
C LEU A 73 -8.02 -2.17 -4.32
N SER A 74 -8.98 -1.61 -5.06
CA SER A 74 -10.09 -0.77 -4.56
C SER A 74 -10.94 -1.50 -3.52
N SER A 75 -11.03 -2.84 -3.61
CA SER A 75 -11.71 -3.71 -2.66
C SER A 75 -11.18 -3.56 -1.23
N TYR A 76 -9.94 -3.06 -1.08
CA TYR A 76 -9.20 -2.99 0.18
C TYR A 76 -8.74 -1.59 0.54
N ASN A 77 -9.39 -0.52 0.05
CA ASN A 77 -8.92 0.88 0.25
C ASN A 77 -7.54 1.19 -0.36
N CYS A 78 -7.10 0.37 -1.32
CA CYS A 78 -5.88 0.62 -2.09
C CYS A 78 -6.22 1.10 -3.50
N VAL A 79 -5.40 1.96 -4.07
CA VAL A 79 -5.52 2.41 -5.47
C VAL A 79 -4.15 2.34 -6.14
N LYS A 80 -4.14 2.18 -7.46
CA LYS A 80 -2.88 2.17 -8.24
C LYS A 80 -2.21 3.55 -8.22
N TYR A 81 -2.98 4.61 -8.32
CA TYR A 81 -2.55 6.00 -8.28
C TYR A 81 -3.73 6.88 -7.84
N ASP A 82 -3.44 8.14 -7.52
CA ASP A 82 -4.46 9.17 -7.31
C ASP A 82 -4.11 10.45 -8.04
N ILE A 83 -5.11 11.29 -8.32
CA ILE A 83 -4.89 12.66 -8.81
C ILE A 83 -5.60 13.62 -7.86
N THR A 84 -4.85 14.58 -7.31
CA THR A 84 -5.41 15.69 -6.54
C THR A 84 -5.38 16.95 -7.39
N GLU A 85 -6.53 17.60 -7.54
CA GLU A 85 -6.63 18.91 -8.17
C GLU A 85 -6.49 20.01 -7.11
N LEU A 86 -5.60 20.97 -7.37
CA LEU A 86 -5.37 22.14 -6.55
C LEU A 86 -6.09 23.38 -7.13
N PRO A 87 -6.29 24.43 -6.31
CA PRO A 87 -6.79 25.71 -6.82
C PRO A 87 -5.99 26.20 -8.03
N GLY A 88 -6.70 26.70 -9.05
CA GLY A 88 -6.09 27.14 -10.30
C GLY A 88 -5.90 26.02 -11.34
N GLY A 89 -6.45 24.82 -11.12
CA GLY A 89 -6.46 23.74 -12.10
C GLY A 89 -5.15 22.94 -12.20
N ILE A 90 -4.24 23.12 -11.23
CA ILE A 90 -3.01 22.33 -11.15
C ILE A 90 -3.37 20.92 -10.66
N LYS A 91 -2.99 19.90 -11.43
CA LYS A 91 -3.16 18.49 -11.03
C LYS A 91 -1.86 17.92 -10.49
N ILE A 92 -1.94 17.21 -9.37
CA ILE A 92 -0.84 16.44 -8.78
C ILE A 92 -1.18 14.95 -8.91
N GLY A 93 -0.35 14.21 -9.63
CA GLY A 93 -0.41 12.76 -9.69
C GLY A 93 0.39 12.12 -8.55
N TRP A 94 -0.22 11.16 -7.86
CA TRP A 94 0.37 10.45 -6.74
C TRP A 94 0.63 8.99 -7.10
N LEU A 95 1.86 8.54 -6.86
CA LEU A 95 2.29 7.16 -7.00
C LEU A 95 2.80 6.66 -5.64
N GLY A 96 2.61 5.37 -5.39
CA GLY A 96 3.09 4.69 -4.19
C GLY A 96 3.83 3.42 -4.60
N LEU A 97 5.14 3.39 -4.36
CA LEU A 97 6.01 2.33 -4.86
C LEU A 97 6.53 1.49 -3.69
N LEU A 98 6.32 0.18 -3.79
CA LEU A 98 6.86 -0.81 -2.88
C LEU A 98 8.19 -1.35 -3.43
N THR A 99 9.16 -1.63 -2.56
CA THR A 99 10.41 -2.25 -3.00
C THR A 99 10.16 -3.64 -3.61
N ALA A 100 10.79 -3.91 -4.76
CA ALA A 100 10.75 -5.23 -5.41
C ALA A 100 11.37 -6.34 -4.53
N GLU A 101 12.22 -5.96 -3.56
CA GLU A 101 12.78 -6.90 -2.58
C GLU A 101 11.74 -7.52 -1.64
N THR A 102 10.53 -6.95 -1.55
CA THR A 102 9.47 -7.51 -0.69
C THR A 102 9.20 -8.98 -1.00
N VAL A 103 9.19 -9.36 -2.28
CA VAL A 103 8.97 -10.75 -2.70
C VAL A 103 10.13 -11.66 -2.26
N SER A 104 11.38 -11.22 -2.38
CA SER A 104 12.55 -12.01 -1.96
C SER A 104 12.61 -12.13 -0.43
N LEU A 105 12.30 -11.06 0.32
CA LEU A 105 12.22 -11.06 1.78
C LEU A 105 11.13 -12.01 2.29
N LEU A 106 9.94 -12.01 1.67
CA LEU A 106 8.87 -12.95 2.01
C LEU A 106 9.26 -14.40 1.75
N LYS A 107 10.00 -14.67 0.66
CA LYS A 107 10.51 -16.01 0.35
C LYS A 107 11.56 -16.45 1.38
N ALA A 108 12.51 -15.58 1.70
CA ALA A 108 13.55 -15.85 2.70
C ALA A 108 12.95 -16.12 4.09
N GLY A 109 11.89 -15.40 4.47
CA GLY A 109 11.15 -15.61 5.72
C GLY A 109 10.15 -16.77 5.70
N GLY A 110 9.99 -17.49 4.60
CA GLY A 110 9.02 -18.59 4.47
C GLY A 110 7.55 -18.15 4.50
N LEU A 111 7.27 -16.85 4.30
CA LEU A 111 5.93 -16.27 4.31
C LEU A 111 5.29 -16.18 2.92
N TYR A 112 6.09 -16.29 1.85
CA TYR A 112 5.60 -16.15 0.48
C TYR A 112 4.44 -17.11 0.13
N GLY A 113 4.43 -18.32 0.68
CA GLY A 113 3.34 -19.29 0.46
C GLY A 113 1.98 -18.82 0.97
N LYS A 114 1.93 -17.81 1.85
CA LYS A 114 0.71 -17.19 2.38
C LYS A 114 0.20 -16.03 1.50
N TYR A 115 0.95 -15.64 0.48
CA TYR A 115 0.67 -14.54 -0.43
C TYR A 115 0.54 -15.03 -1.87
N GLN A 116 -0.34 -16.01 -2.09
CA GLN A 116 -0.61 -16.51 -3.44
C GLN A 116 -1.14 -15.38 -4.34
N GLY A 117 -0.50 -15.19 -5.49
CA GLY A 117 -0.86 -14.15 -6.45
C GLY A 117 -0.34 -12.75 -6.12
N LEU A 118 0.44 -12.56 -5.04
CA LEU A 118 1.12 -11.28 -4.82
C LEU A 118 2.15 -11.04 -5.92
N GLU A 119 1.96 -9.97 -6.68
CA GLU A 119 2.95 -9.48 -7.64
C GLU A 119 3.44 -8.11 -7.20
N VAL A 120 4.76 -7.94 -7.14
CA VAL A 120 5.40 -6.64 -6.96
C VAL A 120 6.33 -6.43 -8.15
N SER A 121 5.94 -5.56 -9.09
CA SER A 121 6.74 -5.27 -10.28
C SER A 121 7.88 -4.30 -9.95
N ASP A 122 8.86 -4.18 -10.86
CA ASP A 122 9.93 -3.21 -10.70
C ASP A 122 9.35 -1.79 -10.50
N PRO A 123 9.80 -1.06 -9.46
CA PRO A 123 9.22 0.23 -9.13
C PRO A 123 9.52 1.30 -10.19
N ILE A 124 10.65 1.22 -10.90
CA ILE A 124 11.01 2.19 -11.95
C ILE A 124 10.14 1.95 -13.18
N GLU A 125 9.97 0.70 -13.60
CA GLU A 125 9.08 0.34 -14.72
C GLU A 125 7.63 0.72 -14.44
N ALA A 126 7.13 0.39 -13.24
CA ALA A 126 5.78 0.75 -12.82
C ALA A 126 5.57 2.27 -12.77
N ALA A 127 6.55 3.02 -12.26
CA ALA A 127 6.49 4.47 -12.21
C ALA A 127 6.41 5.09 -13.62
N LYS A 128 7.24 4.60 -14.56
CA LYS A 128 7.22 5.06 -15.96
C LYS A 128 5.87 4.75 -16.63
N ALA A 129 5.37 3.53 -16.48
CA ALA A 129 4.08 3.14 -17.05
C ALA A 129 2.93 3.99 -16.48
N CYS A 130 2.91 4.17 -15.15
CA CYS A 130 1.89 5.01 -14.51
C CYS A 130 2.02 6.49 -14.91
N PHE A 131 3.22 7.00 -15.14
CA PHE A 131 3.43 8.36 -15.62
C PHE A 131 2.84 8.57 -17.02
N GLU A 132 3.01 7.63 -17.94
CA GLU A 132 2.36 7.72 -19.26
C GLU A 132 0.83 7.69 -19.14
N GLU A 133 0.25 6.85 -18.27
CA GLU A 133 -1.20 6.83 -18.00
C GLU A 133 -1.72 8.16 -17.43
N LEU A 134 -0.93 8.83 -16.59
CA LEU A 134 -1.33 10.08 -15.93
C LEU A 134 -1.24 11.29 -16.86
N LYS A 135 -0.36 11.28 -17.88
CA LYS A 135 -0.28 12.36 -18.88
C LYS A 135 -1.57 12.56 -19.67
N GLU A 136 -2.35 11.50 -19.82
CA GLU A 136 -3.61 11.51 -20.57
C GLU A 136 -4.80 12.05 -19.73
N LYS A 137 -4.58 12.40 -18.45
CA LYS A 137 -5.63 12.77 -17.50
C LYS A 137 -5.59 14.24 -17.07
#